data_AF-A0A9N9SR85-F1
#
_entry.id   AF-A0A9N9SR85-F1
#
_cell.length_a   1.000
_cell.length_b   1.000
_cell.length_c   1.000
_cell.angle_alpha   90.00
_cell.angle_beta   90.00
_cell.angle_gamma   90.00
#
_symmetry.space_group_name_H-M   'P 1'
#
loop_
_entity.id
_entity.type
_entity.pdbx_description
1 polymer ?
#
loop_
_entity_poly.entity_id
_entity_poly.type
_entity_poly.pdbx_seq_one_letter_code
_entity_poly.pdbx_strand_id
1 'polypeptide(L)'
;MYQLYLDNCTEDSQVPVALRKYRSIFCEEFDLSFFTPKKDQCLICAKYAKADLEQRKNLEIIYEEHRKRNEICQAAKRIDKDKANKDKANKDKTFMSVTLDLQAIL
;
A
#
# COMPACT_ATOMS: atom_id res chain seq x y z
N MET A 1 14.55 6.47 2.17
CA MET A 1 15.88 6.84 1.64
C MET A 1 16.20 8.31 1.84
N TYR A 2 15.47 9.27 1.25
CA TYR A 2 15.80 10.69 1.49
C TYR A 2 15.67 11.10 2.97
N GLN A 3 14.68 10.60 3.71
CA GLN A 3 14.57 10.83 5.15
C GLN A 3 15.80 10.31 5.93
N LEU A 4 16.23 9.07 5.65
CA LEU A 4 17.44 8.51 6.25
C LEU A 4 18.70 9.31 5.90
N TYR A 5 18.77 9.88 4.70
CA TYR A 5 19.84 10.80 4.31
C TYR A 5 19.82 12.10 5.14
N LEU A 6 18.63 12.66 5.38
CA LEU A 6 18.49 13.84 6.27
C LEU A 6 18.92 13.50 7.69
N ASP A 7 18.51 12.34 8.21
CA ASP A 7 18.87 11.87 9.55
C ASP A 7 20.39 11.73 9.67
N ASN A 8 21.04 11.07 8.70
CA ASN A 8 22.50 10.92 8.67
C ASN A 8 23.25 12.26 8.55
N CYS A 9 22.77 13.18 7.70
CA CYS A 9 23.35 14.53 7.63
C CYS A 9 23.21 15.30 8.93
N THR A 10 22.11 15.10 9.66
CA THR A 10 21.88 15.74 10.95
C THR A 10 22.81 15.18 12.02
N GLU A 11 23.05 13.85 12.03
CA GLU A 11 24.01 13.18 12.90
C GLU A 11 25.46 13.64 12.61
N ASP A 12 25.83 13.78 11.34
CA ASP A 12 27.17 14.21 10.90
C ASP A 12 27.37 15.74 10.89
N SER A 13 26.38 16.52 11.36
CA SER A 13 26.38 18.00 11.32
C SER A 13 26.63 18.59 9.92
N GLN A 14 26.16 17.92 8.87
CA GLN A 14 26.24 18.37 7.49
C GLN A 14 24.93 19.00 7.01
N VAL A 15 25.05 19.97 6.11
CA VAL A 15 23.86 20.59 5.49
C VAL A 15 23.37 19.68 4.35
N PRO A 16 22.14 19.15 4.44
CA PRO A 16 21.62 18.28 3.39
C PRO A 16 21.28 19.06 2.11
N VAL A 17 21.50 18.41 0.97
CA VAL A 17 21.13 18.98 -0.34
C VAL A 17 19.62 18.86 -0.60
N ALA A 18 19.10 19.70 -1.49
CA ALA A 18 17.70 19.66 -1.88
C ALA A 18 17.29 18.30 -2.50
N LEU A 19 16.08 17.84 -2.19
CA LEU A 19 15.50 16.57 -2.66
C LEU A 19 15.64 16.36 -4.18
N ARG A 20 15.52 17.43 -4.97
CA ARG A 20 15.67 17.36 -6.42
C ARG A 20 17.07 16.91 -6.83
N LYS A 21 18.11 17.46 -6.19
CA LYS A 21 19.49 17.10 -6.49
C LYS A 21 19.81 15.68 -6.02
N TYR A 22 19.30 15.30 -4.84
CA TYR A 22 19.36 13.93 -4.35
C TYR A 22 18.74 12.94 -5.35
N ARG A 23 17.51 13.20 -5.83
CA ARG A 23 16.84 12.31 -6.80
C ARG A 23 17.59 12.24 -8.13
N SER A 24 18.10 13.35 -8.65
CA SER A 24 18.84 13.34 -9.92
C SER A 24 20.10 12.48 -9.82
N ILE A 25 20.87 12.61 -8.73
CA ILE A 25 22.05 11.75 -8.52
C ILE A 25 21.64 10.29 -8.33
N PHE A 26 20.84 9.98 -7.32
CA PHE A 26 20.61 8.60 -6.93
C PHE A 26 19.63 7.85 -7.85
N CYS A 27 18.59 8.50 -8.37
CA CYS A 27 17.58 7.84 -9.20
C CYS A 27 17.88 7.92 -10.70
N GLU A 28 18.57 8.96 -11.19
CA GLU A 28 18.82 9.15 -12.63
C GLU A 28 20.27 8.79 -13.02
N GLU A 29 21.27 9.27 -12.29
CA GLU A 29 22.69 9.01 -12.64
C GLU A 29 23.16 7.61 -12.22
N PHE A 30 22.76 7.14 -11.03
CA PHE A 30 23.15 5.84 -10.50
C PHE A 30 22.09 4.75 -10.68
N ASP A 31 20.90 5.09 -11.19
CA ASP A 31 19.73 4.21 -11.34
C ASP A 31 19.44 3.37 -10.06
N LEU A 32 19.67 3.95 -8.89
CA LEU A 32 19.29 3.37 -7.59
C LEU A 32 17.82 3.64 -7.29
N SER A 33 17.00 3.71 -8.34
CA SER A 33 15.56 3.85 -8.24
C SER A 33 14.99 2.62 -7.56
N PHE A 34 14.58 2.78 -6.31
CA PHE A 34 13.87 1.73 -5.59
C PHE A 34 12.49 1.55 -6.24
N PHE A 35 12.38 0.55 -7.12
CA PHE A 35 11.10 0.15 -7.68
C PHE A 35 10.19 -0.28 -6.53
N THR A 36 9.06 0.39 -6.41
CA THR A 36 7.99 -0.10 -5.53
C THR A 36 7.56 -1.45 -6.09
N PRO A 37 7.68 -2.56 -5.33
CA PRO A 37 7.20 -3.85 -5.78
C PRO A 37 5.75 -3.71 -6.22
N LYS A 38 5.43 -4.25 -7.40
CA LYS A 38 4.03 -4.30 -7.82
C LYS A 38 3.26 -5.11 -6.77
N LYS A 39 2.04 -4.67 -6.48
CA LYS A 39 1.16 -5.44 -5.59
C LYS A 39 0.96 -6.84 -6.16
N ASP A 40 0.88 -7.81 -5.25
CA ASP A 40 0.52 -9.18 -5.62
C ASP A 40 -0.81 -9.19 -6.36
N GLN A 41 -0.86 -9.99 -7.44
CA GLN A 41 -2.09 -10.15 -8.20
C GLN A 41 -3.02 -11.10 -7.44
N CYS A 42 -4.25 -10.66 -7.19
CA CYS A 42 -5.28 -11.53 -6.65
C CYS A 42 -5.57 -12.67 -7.65
N LEU A 43 -5.47 -13.92 -7.19
CA LEU A 43 -5.68 -15.11 -8.02
C LEU A 43 -7.08 -15.15 -8.63
N ILE A 44 -8.12 -14.77 -7.87
CA ILE A 44 -9.51 -14.76 -8.35
C ILE A 44 -9.68 -13.72 -9.47
N CYS A 45 -9.20 -12.49 -9.25
CA CYS A 45 -9.26 -11.43 -10.24
C CYS A 45 -8.46 -11.78 -11.50
N ALA A 46 -7.25 -12.33 -11.33
CA ALA A 46 -6.40 -12.72 -12.45
C ALA A 46 -7.01 -13.88 -13.25
N LYS A 47 -7.61 -14.87 -12.57
CA LYS A 47 -8.28 -16.00 -13.22
C LYS A 47 -9.51 -15.54 -14.01
N TYR A 48 -10.34 -14.68 -13.43
CA TYR A 48 -11.52 -14.14 -14.11
C TYR A 48 -11.13 -13.26 -15.31
N ALA A 49 -10.09 -12.43 -15.18
CA ALA A 49 -9.62 -11.58 -16.28
C ALA A 49 -9.01 -12.36 -17.46
N LYS A 50 -8.45 -13.55 -17.19
CA LYS A 50 -7.85 -14.43 -18.21
C LYS A 50 -8.80 -15.51 -18.73
N ALA A 51 -10.01 -15.62 -18.16
CA ALA A 51 -10.98 -16.65 -18.54
C ALA A 51 -11.62 -16.35 -19.91
N ASP A 52 -11.96 -17.41 -20.64
CA ASP A 52 -12.78 -17.31 -21.85
C ASP A 52 -14.24 -16.96 -21.52
N LEU A 53 -15.06 -16.70 -22.53
CA LEU A 53 -16.44 -16.22 -22.37
C LEU A 53 -17.35 -17.21 -21.63
N GLU A 54 -17.13 -18.52 -21.76
CA GLU A 54 -17.93 -19.54 -21.07
C GLU A 54 -17.47 -19.75 -19.63
N GLN A 55 -16.16 -19.86 -19.42
CA GLN A 55 -15.55 -19.95 -18.09
C GLN A 55 -15.86 -18.71 -17.27
N ARG A 56 -15.89 -17.54 -17.89
CA ARG A 56 -16.21 -16.28 -17.21
C ARG A 56 -17.65 -16.26 -16.69
N LYS A 57 -18.62 -16.79 -17.44
CA LYS A 57 -20.00 -16.97 -16.94
C LYS A 57 -20.05 -17.86 -15.71
N ASN A 58 -19.27 -18.94 -15.70
CA ASN A 58 -19.19 -19.86 -14.55
C ASN A 58 -18.49 -19.22 -13.33
N LEU A 59 -17.52 -18.31 -13.58
CA LEU A 59 -16.77 -17.61 -12.53
C LEU A 59 -17.42 -16.29 -12.09
N GLU A 60 -18.43 -15.80 -12.80
CA GLU A 60 -19.07 -14.49 -12.58
C GLU A 60 -19.57 -14.33 -11.14
N ILE A 61 -20.27 -15.35 -10.64
CA ILE A 61 -20.83 -15.35 -9.29
C ILE A 61 -19.71 -15.25 -8.24
N ILE A 62 -18.66 -16.06 -8.40
CA ILE A 62 -17.51 -16.08 -7.50
C ILE A 62 -16.77 -14.74 -7.53
N TYR A 63 -16.62 -14.15 -8.72
CA TYR A 63 -15.95 -12.87 -8.91
C TYR A 63 -16.73 -11.70 -8.30
N GLU A 64 -18.04 -11.64 -8.51
CA GLU A 64 -18.90 -10.60 -7.94
C GLU A 64 -18.95 -10.68 -6.41
N GLU A 65 -19.03 -11.90 -5.84
CA GLU A 65 -18.92 -12.09 -4.41
C GLU A 65 -17.56 -11.64 -3.85
N HIS A 66 -16.47 -11.99 -4.52
CA HIS A 66 -15.13 -11.54 -4.16
C HIS A 66 -15.04 -10.01 -4.16
N ARG A 67 -15.58 -9.34 -5.19
CA ARG A 67 -15.57 -7.88 -5.28
C ARG A 67 -16.37 -7.24 -4.15
N LYS A 68 -17.58 -7.73 -3.88
CA LYS A 68 -18.44 -7.25 -2.77
C LYS A 68 -17.75 -7.40 -1.42
N ARG A 69 -17.14 -8.56 -1.13
CA ARG A 69 -16.39 -8.76 0.12
C ARG A 69 -15.23 -7.76 0.24
N ASN A 70 -14.47 -7.56 -0.84
CA ASN A 70 -13.36 -6.60 -0.83
C ASN A 70 -13.84 -5.16 -0.57
N GLU A 71 -14.93 -4.73 -1.20
CA GLU A 71 -15.54 -3.41 -0.96
C GLU A 71 -15.94 -3.22 0.52
N ILE A 72 -16.62 -4.21 1.09
CA ILE A 72 -17.03 -4.19 2.51
C ILE A 72 -15.80 -4.12 3.42
N CYS A 73 -14.79 -4.96 3.18
CA CYS A 73 -13.56 -4.94 3.95
C CYS A 73 -12.90 -3.56 3.86
N GLN A 74 -12.71 -3.00 2.66
CA GLN A 74 -12.07 -1.70 2.47
C GLN A 74 -12.84 -0.56 3.14
N ALA A 75 -14.17 -0.61 3.15
CA ALA A 75 -14.99 0.36 3.87
C ALA A 75 -14.74 0.29 5.38
N ALA A 76 -14.71 -0.92 5.97
CA ALA A 76 -14.37 -1.11 7.37
C ALA A 76 -12.95 -0.62 7.70
N LYS A 77 -11.95 -0.96 6.87
CA LYS A 77 -10.56 -0.49 7.07
C LYS A 77 -10.47 1.04 7.06
N ARG A 78 -11.24 1.71 6.21
CA ARG A 78 -11.27 3.19 6.16
C ARG A 78 -11.85 3.77 7.43
N ILE A 79 -12.97 3.24 7.90
CA ILE A 79 -13.62 3.69 9.14
C ILE A 79 -12.65 3.59 10.32
N ASP A 80 -11.95 2.46 10.47
CA ASP A 80 -11.02 2.26 11.60
C ASP A 80 -9.78 3.16 11.50
N LYS A 81 -9.28 3.41 10.29
CA LYS A 81 -8.20 4.38 10.06
C LYS A 81 -8.63 5.80 10.39
N ASP A 82 -9.84 6.19 9.99
CA ASP A 82 -10.36 7.53 10.26
C ASP A 82 -10.55 7.77 11.76
N LYS A 83 -11.01 6.75 12.50
CA LYS A 83 -11.07 6.78 13.97
C LYS A 83 -9.68 6.97 14.57
N ALA A 84 -8.72 6.10 14.21
CA ALA A 84 -7.36 6.20 14.71
C ALA A 84 -6.67 7.53 14.37
N ASN A 85 -6.97 8.12 13.20
CA ASN A 85 -6.45 9.43 12.82
C ASN A 85 -7.09 10.57 13.63
N LYS A 86 -8.41 10.50 13.89
CA LYS A 86 -9.11 11.46 14.75
C LYS A 86 -8.60 11.41 16.19
N ASP A 87 -8.40 10.21 16.74
CA ASP A 87 -7.86 10.05 18.10
C ASP A 87 -6.42 10.58 18.20
N LYS A 88 -5.59 10.34 17.18
CA LYS A 88 -4.26 10.97 17.07
C LYS A 88 -4.33 12.50 17.00
N ALA A 89 -5.28 13.06 16.26
CA ALA A 89 -5.47 14.51 16.18
C ALA A 89 -5.93 15.12 17.51
N ASN A 90 -6.72 14.37 18.28
CA ASN A 90 -7.21 14.75 19.60
C ASN A 90 -6.18 14.54 20.73
N LYS A 91 -4.94 14.09 20.42
CA LYS A 91 -3.84 13.76 21.35
C LYS A 91 -4.10 12.58 22.30
N ASP A 92 -5.30 12.02 22.32
CA ASP A 92 -5.61 10.79 23.05
C ASP A 92 -5.15 9.57 22.23
N LYS A 93 -3.95 9.07 22.54
CA LYS A 93 -3.32 7.91 21.88
C LYS A 93 -3.86 6.56 22.40
N THR A 94 -5.15 6.48 22.73
CA THR A 94 -5.75 5.27 23.33
C THR A 94 -6.19 4.24 22.29
N PHE A 95 -6.41 4.66 21.04
CA PHE A 95 -6.88 3.79 19.97
C PHE A 95 -5.82 3.58 18.87
N MET A 96 -5.56 2.32 18.54
CA MET A 96 -4.68 1.90 17.45
C MET A 96 -5.41 0.91 16.56
N SER A 97 -5.44 1.17 15.25
CA SER A 97 -6.00 0.24 14.26
C SER A 97 -4.86 -0.49 13.52
N VAL A 98 -4.94 -1.82 13.50
CA VAL A 98 -4.11 -2.69 12.67
C VAL A 98 -5.04 -3.52 11.80
N THR A 99 -4.83 -3.50 10.48
CA THR A 99 -5.67 -4.23 9.53
C THR A 99 -4.83 -5.23 8.75
N LEU A 100 -5.12 -6.52 8.97
CA LEU A 100 -4.47 -7.63 8.30
C LEU A 100 -5.46 -8.26 7.30
N ASP A 101 -4.95 -8.67 6.15
CA ASP A 101 -5.71 -9.46 5.19
C ASP A 101 -5.27 -10.92 5.33
N LEU A 102 -6.18 -11.77 5.82
CA LEU A 102 -5.91 -13.19 6.10
C LEU A 102 -6.55 -14.12 5.06
N GLN A 103 -7.08 -13.60 3.94
CA GLN A 103 -7.79 -14.40 2.95
C GLN A 103 -6.93 -15.46 2.23
N ALA A 104 -5.61 -15.45 2.40
CA ALA A 104 -4.68 -16.40 1.81
C ALA A 104 -4.05 -17.39 2.82
N ILE A 105 -4.45 -17.33 4.11
CA ILE A 105 -3.80 -18.09 5.20
C ILE A 105 -4.67 -19.30 5.67
N LEU A 106 -5.87 -19.47 5.11
CA LEU A 106 -6.78 -20.60 5.35
C LEU A 106 -7.04 -21.35 4.04
#